data_AF-A0A1Y1XFF0-F1
#
_entry.id   AF-A0A1Y1XFF0-F1
#
_cell.length_a   1.000
_cell.length_b   1.000
_cell.length_c   1.000
_cell.angle_alpha   90.00
_cell.angle_beta   90.00
_cell.angle_gamma   90.00
#
_symmetry.space_group_name_H-M   'P 1'
#
loop_
_entity.id
_entity.type
_entity.pdbx_description
1 polymer ?
#
loop_
_entity_poly.entity_id
_entity_poly.type
_entity_poly.pdbx_seq_one_letter_code
_entity_poly.pdbx_strand_id
1 'polypeptide(L)'
;MNKMYKSISLLFLLLLIDKSISDNNNTIIETTNYTLSYFQNFNSTTSCKTSNDCLPGANCSTGKCNFGTFWCKEDENEKCIMINDKYYNEYNEISKDLNNEPKPFLTTCNIDNIDNGKCKTPKCLENSDCYSNLCYNNNCMADRNVYYCKGNFNQVNCKKQSYMSCNDNSECLSLICTEGICQPQEQKSNMKYLIYIIILLFILCVALFDYFWKVKSKKGKKEKEKEREKEEKMFEEKIIIEGKKEIKRNKEDKDNTKNKEKIEIKNI
;
A
#
# COMPACT_ATOMS: atom_id res chain seq x y z
N MET A 1 0.75 -33.13 2.66
CA MET A 1 0.71 -31.65 2.59
C MET A 1 1.66 -31.03 1.56
N ASN A 2 2.80 -31.65 1.18
CA ASN A 2 3.76 -31.02 0.25
C ASN A 2 3.34 -30.90 -1.23
N LYS A 3 2.38 -31.69 -1.73
CA LYS A 3 1.94 -31.60 -3.14
C LYS A 3 1.02 -30.40 -3.42
N MET A 4 0.24 -29.97 -2.42
CA MET A 4 -0.72 -28.88 -2.58
C MET A 4 -0.04 -27.50 -2.62
N TYR A 5 1.06 -27.32 -1.89
CA TYR A 5 1.85 -26.07 -1.91
C TYR A 5 2.58 -25.82 -3.24
N LYS A 6 3.02 -26.88 -3.94
CA LYS A 6 3.70 -26.74 -5.24
C LYS A 6 2.76 -26.25 -6.34
N SER A 7 1.50 -26.70 -6.37
CA SER A 7 0.53 -26.24 -7.37
C SER A 7 0.09 -24.79 -7.15
N ILE A 8 -0.03 -24.33 -5.90
CA ILE A 8 -0.38 -22.94 -5.58
C ILE A 8 0.77 -21.99 -5.95
N SER A 9 2.03 -22.42 -5.73
CA SER A 9 3.21 -21.63 -6.10
C SER A 9 3.36 -21.42 -7.61
N LEU A 10 3.00 -22.42 -8.42
CA LEU A 10 3.09 -22.32 -9.88
C LEU A 10 2.01 -21.39 -10.45
N LEU A 11 0.82 -21.40 -9.85
CA LEU A 11 -0.29 -20.52 -10.25
C LEU A 11 0.01 -19.05 -9.92
N PHE A 12 0.67 -18.78 -8.80
CA PHE A 12 1.18 -17.45 -8.45
C PHE A 12 2.28 -16.97 -9.41
N LEU A 13 3.15 -17.88 -9.88
CA LEU A 13 4.19 -17.52 -10.84
C LEU A 13 3.61 -17.17 -12.22
N LEU A 14 2.57 -17.89 -12.67
CA LEU A 14 1.90 -17.62 -13.94
C LEU A 14 1.11 -16.30 -13.93
N LEU A 15 0.49 -15.93 -12.80
CA LEU A 15 -0.18 -14.62 -12.64
C LEU A 15 0.79 -13.43 -12.64
N LEU A 16 2.10 -13.64 -12.48
CA LEU A 16 3.11 -12.58 -12.56
C LEU A 16 3.63 -12.35 -13.99
N ILE A 17 3.41 -13.28 -14.93
CA ILE A 17 3.99 -13.22 -16.28
C ILE A 17 3.11 -12.43 -17.25
N ASP A 18 1.79 -12.30 -17.01
CA ASP A 18 0.86 -11.63 -17.94
C ASP A 18 0.96 -10.08 -17.99
N LYS A 19 1.92 -9.46 -17.30
CA LYS A 19 1.98 -7.98 -17.17
C LYS A 19 3.10 -7.30 -17.97
N SER A 20 3.95 -8.04 -18.66
CA SER A 20 5.04 -7.48 -19.45
C SER A 20 4.80 -7.78 -20.92
N ILE A 21 4.29 -6.80 -21.66
CA ILE A 21 4.49 -6.51 -23.09
C ILE A 21 3.36 -5.52 -23.44
N SER A 22 3.58 -4.25 -23.14
CA SER A 22 2.87 -3.15 -23.78
C SER A 22 3.93 -2.10 -24.08
N ASP A 23 4.71 -2.38 -25.12
CA ASP A 23 5.66 -1.43 -25.72
C ASP A 23 4.85 -0.41 -26.52
N ASN A 24 4.16 0.47 -25.81
CA ASN A 24 3.76 1.75 -26.38
C ASN A 24 4.81 2.75 -25.91
N ASN A 25 5.50 3.38 -26.86
CA ASN A 25 6.37 4.53 -26.63
C ASN A 25 5.53 5.70 -26.07
N ASN A 26 5.12 5.60 -24.81
CA ASN A 26 4.30 6.60 -24.14
C ASN A 26 5.21 7.76 -23.77
N THR A 27 5.11 8.85 -24.54
CA THR A 27 5.73 10.12 -24.20
C THR A 27 5.04 10.71 -22.97
N ILE A 28 5.78 10.87 -21.87
CA ILE A 28 5.28 11.49 -20.63
C ILE A 28 5.05 12.99 -20.85
N ILE A 29 5.93 13.60 -21.64
CA ILE A 29 5.98 15.03 -21.91
C ILE A 29 5.91 15.22 -23.43
N GLU A 30 4.96 16.04 -23.87
CA GLU A 30 4.80 16.40 -25.27
C GLU A 30 4.88 17.93 -25.43
N THR A 31 5.69 18.40 -26.38
CA THR A 31 5.75 19.83 -26.69
C THR A 31 4.51 20.23 -27.46
N THR A 32 3.93 21.38 -27.12
CA THR A 32 2.73 21.89 -27.80
C THR A 32 3.03 23.16 -28.58
N ASN A 33 2.02 23.69 -29.29
CA ASN A 33 2.10 25.01 -29.91
C ASN A 33 1.40 26.10 -29.08
N TYR A 34 0.86 25.76 -27.90
CA TYR A 34 0.16 26.68 -27.01
C TYR A 34 1.13 27.51 -26.18
N THR A 35 0.70 28.72 -25.81
CA THR A 35 1.40 29.62 -24.89
C THR A 35 0.55 29.80 -23.63
N LEU A 36 1.09 30.50 -22.62
CA LEU A 36 0.33 30.80 -21.42
C LEU A 36 -0.90 31.68 -21.73
N SER A 37 -0.73 32.76 -22.51
CA SER A 37 -1.84 33.63 -22.90
C SER A 37 -2.95 32.89 -23.65
N TYR A 38 -2.61 31.86 -24.43
CA TYR A 38 -3.62 31.03 -25.09
C TYR A 38 -4.60 30.45 -24.08
N PHE A 39 -4.10 29.86 -22.99
CA PHE A 39 -4.93 29.23 -21.97
C PHE A 39 -5.63 30.25 -21.06
N GLN A 40 -4.98 31.37 -20.73
CA GLN A 40 -5.60 32.42 -19.93
C GLN A 40 -6.78 33.09 -20.65
N ASN A 41 -6.71 33.20 -21.97
CA ASN A 41 -7.79 33.75 -22.80
C ASN A 41 -8.73 32.66 -23.36
N PHE A 42 -8.53 31.41 -22.95
CA PHE A 42 -9.31 30.30 -23.49
C PHE A 42 -10.74 30.32 -22.94
N ASN A 43 -11.69 30.58 -23.83
CA ASN A 43 -13.11 30.50 -23.53
C ASN A 43 -13.76 29.51 -24.51
N SER A 44 -13.91 28.25 -24.09
CA SER A 44 -14.52 27.23 -24.96
C SER A 44 -15.97 26.99 -24.60
N THR A 45 -16.84 27.47 -25.48
CA THR A 45 -18.21 26.95 -25.59
C THR A 45 -18.28 25.73 -26.52
N THR A 46 -17.14 25.20 -26.96
CA THR A 46 -17.06 24.24 -28.05
C THR A 46 -17.56 22.88 -27.59
N SER A 47 -18.72 22.49 -28.13
CA SER A 47 -19.19 21.11 -28.06
C SER A 47 -18.38 20.23 -29.01
N CYS A 48 -18.17 18.98 -28.63
CA CYS A 48 -17.48 17.99 -29.45
C CYS A 48 -18.36 16.75 -29.62
N LYS A 49 -18.19 16.02 -30.72
CA LYS A 49 -18.75 14.68 -30.92
C LYS A 49 -17.70 13.61 -30.72
N THR A 50 -16.45 13.93 -31.09
CA THR A 50 -15.28 13.06 -31.03
C THR A 50 -14.07 13.83 -30.53
N SER A 51 -13.02 13.15 -30.06
CA SER A 51 -11.78 13.82 -29.62
C SER A 51 -11.06 14.57 -30.76
N ASN A 52 -11.35 14.25 -32.02
CA ASN A 52 -10.79 14.97 -33.16
C ASN A 52 -11.43 16.36 -33.35
N ASP A 53 -12.60 16.60 -32.76
CA ASP A 53 -13.22 17.93 -32.73
C ASP A 53 -12.56 18.82 -31.67
N CYS A 54 -11.75 18.22 -30.79
CA CYS A 54 -11.01 18.92 -29.76
C CYS A 54 -9.61 19.28 -30.24
N LEU A 55 -9.06 20.29 -29.59
CA LEU A 55 -7.69 20.74 -29.82
C LEU A 55 -6.68 19.66 -29.37
N PRO A 56 -5.49 19.59 -29.99
CA PRO A 56 -4.42 18.69 -29.56
C PRO A 56 -4.22 18.68 -28.04
N GLY A 57 -4.21 17.49 -27.45
CA GLY A 57 -4.10 17.32 -25.99
C GLY A 57 -5.40 17.44 -25.20
N ALA A 58 -6.54 17.57 -25.89
CA ALA A 58 -7.87 17.46 -25.28
C ALA A 58 -8.62 16.23 -25.78
N ASN A 59 -9.46 15.68 -24.90
CA ASN A 59 -10.32 14.54 -25.21
C ASN A 59 -11.80 14.95 -25.14
N CYS A 60 -12.62 14.42 -26.04
CA CYS A 60 -14.06 14.68 -25.99
C CYS A 60 -14.71 13.79 -24.92
N SER A 61 -15.31 14.42 -23.91
CA SER A 61 -16.04 13.74 -22.84
C SER A 61 -17.37 14.45 -22.60
N THR A 62 -18.48 13.70 -22.61
CA THR A 62 -19.85 14.24 -22.42
C THR A 62 -20.20 15.38 -23.39
N GLY A 63 -19.67 15.33 -24.61
CA GLY A 63 -19.89 16.34 -25.63
C GLY A 63 -19.12 17.65 -25.42
N LYS A 64 -18.11 17.66 -24.54
CA LYS A 64 -17.24 18.80 -24.25
C LYS A 64 -15.77 18.40 -24.32
N CYS A 65 -14.91 19.31 -24.76
CA CYS A 65 -13.48 19.08 -24.78
C CYS A 65 -12.88 19.24 -23.38
N ASN A 66 -12.26 18.17 -22.89
CA ASN A 66 -11.53 18.15 -21.63
C ASN A 66 -10.03 18.21 -21.94
N PHE A 67 -9.39 19.33 -21.59
CA PHE A 67 -7.96 19.51 -21.76
C PHE A 67 -7.20 18.73 -20.69
N GLY A 68 -6.06 18.16 -21.08
CA GLY A 68 -5.12 17.57 -20.15
C GLY A 68 -4.45 18.60 -19.24
N THR A 69 -3.31 18.21 -18.69
CA THR A 69 -2.48 19.03 -17.83
C THR A 69 -1.36 19.66 -18.65
N PHE A 70 -1.16 20.97 -18.53
CA PHE A 70 -0.15 21.73 -19.23
C PHE A 70 0.73 22.51 -18.25
N TRP A 71 2.00 22.62 -18.59
CA TRP A 71 2.96 23.46 -17.88
C TRP A 71 3.46 24.54 -18.82
N CYS A 72 3.37 25.79 -18.37
CA CYS A 72 3.66 26.96 -19.16
C CYS A 72 4.56 27.89 -18.37
N LYS A 73 5.62 28.41 -18.98
CA LYS A 73 6.43 29.48 -18.39
C LYS A 73 5.75 30.83 -18.63
N GLU A 74 6.05 31.81 -17.79
CA GLU A 74 5.66 33.22 -17.98
C GLU A 74 6.51 33.89 -19.08
N ASP A 75 6.51 33.29 -20.27
CA ASP A 75 7.11 33.80 -21.49
C ASP A 75 6.24 33.42 -22.69
N GLU A 76 5.70 34.42 -23.38
CA GLU A 76 4.84 34.21 -24.54
C GLU A 76 5.57 33.66 -25.77
N ASN A 77 6.90 33.70 -25.77
CA ASN A 77 7.72 33.10 -26.83
C ASN A 77 7.95 31.61 -26.59
N GLU A 78 7.75 31.13 -25.36
CA GLU A 78 7.92 29.72 -25.01
C GLU A 78 6.59 28.96 -25.11
N LYS A 79 6.70 27.71 -25.54
CA LYS A 79 5.54 26.83 -25.68
C LYS A 79 5.31 26.04 -24.40
N CYS A 80 4.03 25.85 -24.08
CA CYS A 80 3.63 24.96 -23.01
C CYS A 80 3.95 23.51 -23.39
N ILE A 81 4.24 22.70 -22.38
CA ILE A 81 4.32 21.24 -22.51
C ILE A 81 3.07 20.59 -21.95
N MET A 82 2.61 19.53 -22.60
CA MET A 82 1.53 18.68 -22.12
C MET A 82 2.12 17.54 -21.30
N ILE A 83 1.52 17.28 -20.14
CA ILE A 83 1.90 16.21 -19.24
C ILE A 83 0.84 15.12 -19.27
N ASN A 84 1.28 13.89 -19.52
CA ASN A 84 0.41 12.74 -19.49
C ASN A 84 0.19 12.24 -18.05
N ASP A 85 -0.89 12.71 -17.42
CA ASP A 85 -1.30 12.38 -16.04
C ASP A 85 -1.57 10.88 -15.81
N LYS A 86 -1.75 10.12 -16.89
CA LYS A 86 -1.82 8.66 -16.85
C LYS A 86 -0.50 8.05 -16.37
N TYR A 87 0.64 8.62 -16.76
CA TYR A 87 1.98 8.07 -16.48
C TYR A 87 2.77 8.91 -15.48
N TYR A 88 2.38 10.15 -15.23
CA TYR A 88 3.09 11.05 -14.32
C TYR A 88 2.17 11.60 -13.24
N ASN A 89 2.61 11.53 -11.99
CA ASN A 89 1.94 12.21 -10.88
C ASN A 89 2.55 13.59 -10.69
N GLU A 90 1.83 14.63 -11.11
CA GLU A 90 2.31 16.02 -11.08
C GLU A 90 2.59 16.57 -9.68
N TYR A 91 1.98 16.00 -8.63
CA TYR A 91 2.13 16.51 -7.26
C TYR A 91 3.40 16.01 -6.60
N ASN A 92 3.81 14.79 -6.95
CA ASN A 92 4.95 14.12 -6.33
C ASN A 92 6.12 13.92 -7.29
N GLU A 93 5.93 14.25 -8.57
CA GLU A 93 6.89 14.02 -9.67
C GLU A 93 7.30 12.56 -9.88
N ILE A 94 6.42 11.64 -9.48
CA ILE A 94 6.67 10.21 -9.58
C ILE A 94 6.10 9.72 -10.90
N SER A 95 6.97 9.22 -11.78
CA SER A 95 6.56 8.38 -12.91
C SER A 95 5.99 7.07 -12.40
N LYS A 96 4.85 6.64 -12.96
CA LYS A 96 4.27 5.32 -12.68
C LYS A 96 5.07 4.20 -13.34
N ASP A 97 5.82 4.51 -14.39
CA ASP A 97 6.81 3.60 -14.97
C ASP A 97 8.10 3.68 -14.14
N LEU A 98 8.29 2.67 -13.30
CA LEU A 98 9.34 2.58 -12.26
C LEU A 98 10.78 2.63 -12.77
N ASN A 99 10.99 2.55 -14.09
CA ASN A 99 12.33 2.33 -14.63
C ASN A 99 13.04 3.62 -15.07
N ASN A 100 12.32 4.73 -15.25
CA ASN A 100 12.93 5.99 -15.69
C ASN A 100 12.36 7.19 -14.92
N GLU A 101 13.24 7.97 -14.31
CA GLU A 101 12.88 9.31 -13.86
C GLU A 101 12.55 10.16 -15.10
N PRO A 102 11.35 10.75 -15.15
CA PRO A 102 10.93 11.53 -16.30
C PRO A 102 11.77 12.79 -16.36
N LYS A 103 12.56 12.92 -17.43
CA LYS A 103 13.24 14.17 -17.77
C LYS A 103 12.40 14.96 -18.79
N PRO A 104 12.38 16.30 -18.71
CA PRO A 104 12.99 17.10 -17.64
C PRO A 104 12.19 17.08 -16.31
N PHE A 105 12.86 17.39 -15.21
CA PHE A 105 12.24 17.68 -13.92
C PHE A 105 11.37 18.93 -14.04
N LEU A 106 10.11 18.81 -13.66
CA LEU A 106 9.15 19.89 -13.81
C LEU A 106 9.21 20.85 -12.61
N THR A 107 9.51 20.34 -11.41
CA THR A 107 9.58 21.14 -10.19
C THR A 107 10.76 22.08 -10.24
N THR A 108 10.44 23.36 -10.14
CA THR A 108 11.38 24.46 -10.20
C THR A 108 11.17 25.38 -9.01
N CYS A 109 12.23 26.07 -8.61
CA CYS A 109 12.22 27.03 -7.52
C CYS A 109 12.73 28.39 -8.01
N ASN A 110 12.29 29.49 -7.41
CA ASN A 110 13.00 30.76 -7.54
C ASN A 110 14.37 30.70 -6.85
N ILE A 111 15.34 31.45 -7.35
CA ILE A 111 16.73 31.47 -6.84
C ILE A 111 16.80 31.77 -5.34
N ASP A 112 16.06 32.77 -4.88
CA ASP A 112 16.02 33.18 -3.48
C ASP A 112 15.56 32.03 -2.56
N ASN A 113 14.65 31.18 -3.05
CA ASN A 113 14.15 30.04 -2.29
C ASN A 113 15.15 28.87 -2.25
N ILE A 114 16.00 28.73 -3.27
CA ILE A 114 17.10 27.76 -3.28
C ILE A 114 18.20 28.23 -2.32
N ASP A 115 18.63 29.49 -2.42
CA ASP A 115 19.72 30.03 -1.59
C ASP A 115 19.37 30.04 -0.09
N ASN A 116 18.10 30.27 0.25
CA ASN A 116 17.61 30.19 1.63
C ASN A 116 17.25 28.76 2.09
N GLY A 117 17.40 27.74 1.23
CA GLY A 117 17.07 26.35 1.54
C GLY A 117 15.58 26.08 1.79
N LYS A 118 14.69 27.00 1.40
CA LYS A 118 13.23 26.88 1.54
C LYS A 118 12.62 25.94 0.50
N CYS A 119 13.28 25.79 -0.66
CA CYS A 119 12.83 24.94 -1.76
C CYS A 119 13.89 23.88 -2.11
N LYS A 120 13.43 22.68 -2.48
CA LYS A 120 14.28 21.59 -2.96
C LYS A 120 13.60 20.91 -4.14
N THR A 121 14.37 20.65 -5.19
CA THR A 121 13.92 19.91 -6.37
C THR A 121 14.66 18.56 -6.44
N PRO A 122 14.27 17.66 -7.37
CA PRO A 122 15.19 16.62 -7.83
C PRO A 122 16.54 17.22 -8.24
N LYS A 123 17.62 16.44 -8.07
CA LYS A 123 18.97 16.92 -8.36
C LYS A 123 19.23 16.92 -9.87
N CYS A 124 19.41 18.11 -10.43
CA CYS A 124 19.89 18.27 -11.81
C CYS A 124 21.43 18.23 -11.86
N LEU A 125 21.97 17.75 -12.97
CA LEU A 125 23.40 17.79 -13.30
C LEU A 125 23.68 18.82 -14.40
N GLU A 126 22.72 19.02 -15.29
CA GLU A 126 22.78 19.97 -16.39
C GLU A 126 21.46 20.72 -16.58
N ASN A 127 21.52 21.84 -17.31
CA ASN A 127 20.34 22.68 -17.56
C ASN A 127 19.20 21.93 -18.25
N SER A 128 19.52 21.02 -19.18
CA SER A 128 18.57 20.18 -19.91
C SER A 128 17.81 19.19 -19.02
N ASP A 129 18.28 18.94 -17.79
CA ASP A 129 17.53 18.12 -16.83
C ASP A 129 16.29 18.85 -16.29
N CYS A 130 16.22 20.17 -16.43
CA CYS A 130 15.17 21.00 -15.84
C CYS A 130 14.24 21.55 -16.92
N TYR A 131 12.93 21.60 -16.64
CA TYR A 131 11.94 22.16 -17.56
C TYR A 131 12.23 23.65 -17.87
N SER A 132 12.72 24.37 -16.87
CA SER A 132 13.18 25.75 -16.98
C SER A 132 14.42 25.93 -17.85
N ASN A 133 15.14 24.84 -18.18
CA ASN A 133 16.48 24.89 -18.78
C ASN A 133 17.51 25.61 -17.89
N LEU A 134 17.34 25.56 -16.57
CA LEU A 134 18.23 26.19 -15.58
C LEU A 134 18.48 25.24 -14.40
N CYS A 135 19.71 24.76 -14.29
CA CYS A 135 20.21 23.99 -13.15
C CYS A 135 21.16 24.85 -12.31
N TYR A 136 20.79 25.13 -11.07
CA TYR A 136 21.55 25.97 -10.16
C TYR A 136 21.74 25.27 -8.80
N ASN A 137 22.99 25.12 -8.37
CA ASN A 137 23.35 24.43 -7.13
C ASN A 137 22.69 23.03 -7.00
N ASN A 138 22.72 22.24 -8.08
CA ASN A 138 22.04 20.95 -8.21
C ASN A 138 20.52 20.98 -7.97
N ASN A 139 19.86 22.13 -8.16
CA ASN A 139 18.40 22.27 -8.13
C ASN A 139 17.90 22.91 -9.42
N CYS A 140 16.71 22.51 -9.85
CA CYS A 140 16.04 23.15 -10.97
C CYS A 140 15.49 24.50 -10.52
N MET A 141 15.99 25.56 -11.15
CA MET A 141 15.60 26.94 -10.88
C MET A 141 14.67 27.42 -11.98
N ALA A 142 13.71 28.30 -11.70
CA ALA A 142 13.06 29.11 -12.72
C ALA A 142 13.41 30.59 -12.48
N ASP A 143 13.68 31.33 -13.55
CA ASP A 143 13.87 32.77 -13.55
C ASP A 143 12.54 33.54 -13.67
N ARG A 144 11.45 32.83 -13.99
CA ARG A 144 10.09 33.35 -14.12
C ARG A 144 9.07 32.39 -13.54
N ASN A 145 7.85 32.86 -13.33
CA ASN A 145 6.79 32.00 -12.82
C ASN A 145 6.47 30.86 -13.79
N VAL A 146 6.26 29.67 -13.23
CA VAL A 146 5.75 28.51 -13.97
C VAL A 146 4.29 28.27 -13.57
N TYR A 147 3.44 28.11 -14.57
CA TYR A 147 2.00 27.90 -14.44
C TYR A 147 1.62 26.46 -14.75
N TYR A 148 0.84 25.88 -13.85
CA TYR A 148 0.09 24.65 -14.03
C TYR A 148 -1.29 25.01 -14.58
N CYS A 149 -1.57 24.63 -15.82
CA CYS A 149 -2.85 24.84 -16.50
C CYS A 149 -3.60 23.53 -16.63
N LYS A 150 -4.82 23.47 -16.11
CA LYS A 150 -5.69 22.27 -16.22
C LYS A 150 -7.06 22.63 -16.74
N GLY A 151 -7.53 21.85 -17.71
CA GLY A 151 -8.89 21.93 -18.20
C GLY A 151 -9.91 21.38 -17.21
N ASN A 152 -11.02 22.09 -17.06
CA ASN A 152 -12.27 21.53 -16.56
C ASN A 152 -13.41 22.03 -17.45
N PHE A 153 -14.05 21.11 -18.17
CA PHE A 153 -15.25 21.31 -19.00
C PHE A 153 -15.63 22.78 -19.29
N ASN A 154 -14.99 23.36 -20.30
CA ASN A 154 -15.17 24.72 -20.87
C ASN A 154 -14.20 25.80 -20.38
N GLN A 155 -13.41 25.54 -19.33
CA GLN A 155 -12.45 26.50 -18.81
C GLN A 155 -11.09 25.82 -18.60
N VAL A 156 -10.03 26.57 -18.85
CA VAL A 156 -8.67 26.17 -18.45
C VAL A 156 -8.27 27.09 -17.32
N ASN A 157 -7.95 26.52 -16.16
CA ASN A 157 -7.50 27.27 -15.01
C ASN A 157 -5.99 27.13 -14.90
N CYS A 158 -5.28 28.26 -14.97
CA CYS A 158 -3.84 28.33 -14.81
C CYS A 158 -3.51 28.89 -13.44
N LYS A 159 -2.72 28.15 -12.67
CA LYS A 159 -2.23 28.52 -11.34
C LYS A 159 -0.73 28.42 -11.28
N LYS A 160 -0.09 29.30 -10.52
CA LYS A 160 1.35 29.27 -10.29
C LYS A 160 1.73 28.03 -9.49
N GLN A 161 2.86 27.43 -9.84
CA GLN A 161 3.44 26.30 -9.14
C GLN A 161 3.88 26.70 -7.71
N SER A 162 4.07 25.70 -6.86
CA SER A 162 4.80 25.84 -5.59
C SER A 162 6.12 26.60 -5.77
N TYR A 163 6.47 27.41 -4.78
CA TYR A 163 7.69 28.22 -4.67
C TYR A 163 7.83 29.35 -5.69
N MET A 164 6.78 29.64 -6.45
CA MET A 164 6.65 30.82 -7.32
C MET A 164 6.11 32.02 -6.54
N SER A 165 6.30 33.23 -7.07
CA SER A 165 5.86 34.47 -6.43
C SER A 165 4.35 34.67 -6.62
N CYS A 166 3.63 35.06 -5.56
CA CYS A 166 2.18 35.27 -5.55
C CYS A 166 1.78 36.51 -4.75
N ASN A 167 0.65 37.13 -5.11
CA ASN A 167 0.06 38.20 -4.29
C ASN A 167 -1.08 37.68 -3.41
N ASP A 168 -1.80 36.66 -3.87
CA ASP A 168 -2.90 36.05 -3.14
C ASP A 168 -2.95 34.52 -3.28
N ASN A 169 -3.72 33.90 -2.39
CA ASN A 169 -3.91 32.46 -2.34
C ASN A 169 -4.48 31.88 -3.64
N SER A 170 -5.31 32.65 -4.36
CA SER A 170 -5.97 32.18 -5.57
C SER A 170 -5.01 32.05 -6.75
N GLU A 171 -3.84 32.68 -6.72
CA GLU A 171 -2.81 32.52 -7.76
C GLU A 171 -2.13 31.14 -7.69
N CYS A 172 -2.05 30.54 -6.51
CA CYS A 172 -1.26 29.33 -6.25
C CYS A 172 -2.02 28.03 -6.52
N LEU A 173 -1.33 27.01 -7.05
CA LEU A 173 -1.89 25.67 -7.23
C LEU A 173 -2.34 25.04 -5.90
N SER A 174 -1.59 25.29 -4.83
CA SER A 174 -1.90 24.82 -3.46
C SER A 174 -3.01 25.60 -2.77
N LEU A 175 -3.46 26.73 -3.35
CA LEU A 175 -4.33 27.71 -2.73
C LEU A 175 -3.75 28.39 -1.48
N ILE A 176 -2.41 28.35 -1.32
CA ILE A 176 -1.71 28.93 -0.16
C ILE A 176 -0.56 29.82 -0.66
N CYS A 177 -0.68 31.11 -0.41
CA CYS A 177 0.34 32.12 -0.62
C CYS A 177 0.81 32.63 0.76
N THR A 178 2.08 32.44 1.09
CA THR A 178 2.65 32.86 2.39
C THR A 178 3.93 33.62 2.12
N GLU A 179 4.04 34.83 2.69
CA GLU A 179 5.18 35.73 2.46
C GLU A 179 5.41 36.02 0.96
N GLY A 180 4.34 36.08 0.16
CA GLY A 180 4.42 36.32 -1.28
C GLY A 180 4.93 35.12 -2.10
N ILE A 181 4.96 33.91 -1.52
CA ILE A 181 5.42 32.68 -2.19
C ILE A 181 4.36 31.58 -2.08
N CYS A 182 4.09 30.90 -3.19
CA CYS A 182 3.18 29.75 -3.23
C CYS A 182 3.76 28.60 -2.42
N GLN A 183 3.04 28.12 -1.42
CA GLN A 183 3.49 26.99 -0.61
C GLN A 183 3.19 25.67 -1.32
N PRO A 184 3.99 24.61 -1.13
CA PRO A 184 3.61 23.29 -1.60
C PRO A 184 2.32 22.85 -0.93
N GLN A 185 1.45 22.17 -1.68
CA GLN A 185 0.29 21.54 -1.06
C GLN A 185 0.82 20.42 -0.17
N GLU A 186 0.70 20.58 1.15
CA GLU A 186 0.88 19.45 2.06
C GLU A 186 -0.18 18.43 1.70
N GLN A 187 0.20 17.39 0.95
CA GLN A 187 -0.59 16.18 0.93
C GLN A 187 -0.52 15.64 2.36
N LYS A 188 -1.50 16.03 3.18
CA LYS A 188 -1.81 15.37 4.44
C LYS A 188 -2.25 13.97 4.08
N SER A 189 -1.27 13.12 3.78
CA SER A 189 -1.53 11.73 3.54
C SER A 189 -2.02 11.20 4.88
N ASN A 190 -3.30 10.85 4.92
CA ASN A 190 -3.88 10.10 6.04
C ASN A 190 -3.20 8.73 6.22
N MET A 191 -2.15 8.42 5.45
CA MET A 191 -1.27 7.27 5.61
C MET A 191 -0.76 7.10 7.03
N LYS A 192 -0.43 8.19 7.75
CA LYS A 192 -0.07 8.05 9.17
C LYS A 192 -1.20 7.41 9.99
N TYR A 193 -2.45 7.86 9.78
CA TYR A 193 -3.62 7.31 10.46
C TYR A 193 -3.92 5.87 10.04
N LEU A 194 -3.76 5.55 8.75
CA LEU A 194 -3.92 4.19 8.23
C LEU A 194 -2.87 3.22 8.83
N ILE A 195 -1.62 3.65 8.97
CA ILE A 195 -0.56 2.88 9.64
C ILE A 195 -0.91 2.63 11.11
N TYR A 196 -1.42 3.63 11.83
CA TYR A 196 -1.87 3.45 13.22
C TYR A 196 -3.01 2.42 13.33
N ILE A 197 -3.97 2.43 12.41
CA ILE A 197 -5.05 1.43 12.38
C ILE A 197 -4.50 0.02 12.15
N ILE A 198 -3.56 -0.16 11.20
CA ILE A 198 -2.95 -1.47 10.93
C ILE A 198 -2.21 -1.99 12.17
N ILE A 199 -1.44 -1.15 12.85
CA ILE A 199 -0.73 -1.53 14.08
C ILE A 199 -1.71 -1.96 15.17
N LEU A 200 -2.80 -1.21 15.36
CA LEU A 200 -3.84 -1.53 16.35
C LEU A 200 -4.50 -2.89 16.06
N LEU A 201 -4.85 -3.15 14.79
CA LEU A 201 -5.42 -4.43 14.36
C LEU A 201 -4.44 -5.59 14.56
N PHE A 202 -3.15 -5.39 14.28
CA PHE A 202 -2.12 -6.39 14.51
C PHE A 202 -2.02 -6.77 16.00
N ILE A 203 -2.02 -5.79 16.91
CA ILE A 203 -1.99 -6.02 18.36
C ILE A 203 -3.23 -6.82 18.81
N LEU A 204 -4.42 -6.48 18.28
CA LEU A 204 -5.65 -7.22 18.56
C LEU A 204 -5.57 -8.66 18.05
N CYS A 205 -5.02 -8.90 16.86
CA CYS A 205 -4.83 -10.24 16.33
C CYS A 205 -3.88 -11.09 17.19
N VAL A 206 -2.77 -10.51 17.67
CA VAL A 206 -1.84 -11.20 18.58
C VAL A 206 -2.52 -11.52 19.91
N ALA A 207 -3.24 -10.57 20.51
CA ALA A 207 -3.97 -10.79 21.76
C ALA A 207 -5.05 -11.88 21.62
N LEU A 208 -5.78 -11.90 20.50
CA LEU A 208 -6.75 -12.96 20.20
C LEU A 208 -6.06 -14.31 20.00
N PHE A 209 -4.94 -14.35 19.29
CA PHE A 209 -4.17 -15.57 19.08
C PHE A 209 -3.66 -16.16 20.39
N ASP A 210 -3.09 -15.33 21.26
CA ASP A 210 -2.65 -15.72 22.61
C ASP A 210 -3.81 -16.22 23.47
N TYR A 211 -4.97 -15.55 23.40
CA TYR A 211 -6.19 -15.99 24.06
C TYR A 211 -6.64 -17.37 23.57
N PHE A 212 -6.69 -17.59 22.25
CA PHE A 212 -7.05 -18.88 21.66
C PHE A 212 -6.06 -19.99 22.06
N TRP A 213 -4.75 -19.70 22.07
CA TRP A 213 -3.72 -20.64 22.53
C TRP A 213 -3.89 -21.00 24.00
N LYS A 214 -4.17 -20.02 24.88
CA LYS A 214 -4.41 -20.25 26.30
C LYS A 214 -5.67 -21.06 26.56
N VAL A 215 -6.73 -20.86 25.78
CA VAL A 215 -7.97 -21.66 25.86
C VAL A 215 -7.70 -23.10 25.40
N LYS A 216 -6.98 -23.30 24.30
CA LYS A 216 -6.66 -24.62 23.76
C LYS A 216 -5.78 -25.42 24.72
N SER A 217 -4.79 -24.79 25.35
CA SER A 217 -3.91 -25.45 26.33
C SER A 217 -4.66 -25.89 27.60
N LYS A 218 -5.65 -25.11 28.05
CA LYS A 218 -6.51 -25.51 29.18
C LYS A 218 -7.39 -26.73 28.88
N LYS A 219 -7.93 -26.84 27.66
CA LYS A 219 -8.72 -28.02 27.26
C LYS A 219 -7.87 -29.29 27.27
N GLY A 220 -6.66 -29.23 26.71
CA GLY A 220 -5.75 -30.38 26.71
C GLY A 220 -5.30 -30.82 28.12
N LYS A 221 -5.15 -29.90 29.09
CA LYS A 221 -4.84 -30.28 30.48
C LYS A 221 -6.00 -31.03 31.15
N LYS A 222 -7.25 -30.58 30.95
CA LYS A 222 -8.44 -31.24 31.51
C LYS A 222 -8.69 -32.63 30.92
N GLU A 223 -8.42 -32.82 29.63
CA GLU A 223 -8.51 -34.15 29.00
C GLU A 223 -7.48 -35.12 29.58
N LYS A 224 -6.21 -34.68 29.73
CA LYS A 224 -5.16 -35.49 30.36
C LYS A 224 -5.39 -35.81 31.84
N GLU A 225 -6.07 -34.93 32.58
CA GLU A 225 -6.46 -35.18 33.97
C GLU A 225 -7.58 -36.23 34.07
N LYS A 226 -8.59 -36.14 33.19
CA LYS A 226 -9.65 -37.16 33.07
C LYS A 226 -9.13 -38.51 32.61
N GLU A 227 -8.10 -38.57 31.77
CA GLU A 227 -7.45 -39.84 31.40
C GLU A 227 -6.73 -40.46 32.59
N ARG A 228 -5.97 -39.68 33.37
CA ARG A 228 -5.30 -40.17 34.59
C ARG A 228 -6.28 -40.67 35.66
N GLU A 229 -7.38 -39.97 35.90
CA GLU A 229 -8.44 -40.45 36.82
C GLU A 229 -9.08 -41.77 36.35
N LYS A 230 -9.20 -41.98 35.03
CA LYS A 230 -9.72 -43.24 34.47
C LYS A 230 -8.71 -44.38 34.63
N GLU A 231 -7.42 -44.10 34.42
CA GLU A 231 -6.34 -45.07 34.63
C GLU A 231 -6.21 -45.49 36.10
N GLU A 232 -6.29 -44.55 37.03
CA GLU A 232 -6.28 -44.82 38.48
C GLU A 232 -7.46 -45.69 38.91
N LYS A 233 -8.69 -45.39 38.45
CA LYS A 233 -9.87 -46.21 38.74
C LYS A 233 -9.77 -47.63 38.17
N MET A 234 -9.24 -47.78 36.96
CA MET A 234 -8.98 -49.11 36.38
C MET A 234 -7.94 -49.89 37.18
N PHE A 235 -6.92 -49.22 37.70
CA PHE A 235 -5.88 -49.84 38.52
C PHE A 235 -6.42 -50.30 39.89
N GLU A 236 -7.20 -49.46 40.58
CA GLU A 236 -7.87 -49.81 41.84
C GLU A 236 -8.83 -51.00 41.67
N GLU A 237 -9.64 -51.00 40.60
CA GLU A 237 -10.56 -52.10 40.30
C GLU A 237 -9.79 -53.42 40.06
N LYS A 238 -8.63 -53.35 39.37
CA LYS A 238 -7.77 -54.50 39.14
C LYS A 238 -7.19 -55.09 40.44
N ILE A 239 -6.73 -54.24 41.37
CA ILE A 239 -6.24 -54.68 42.70
C ILE A 239 -7.35 -55.39 43.48
N ILE A 240 -8.57 -54.83 43.51
CA ILE A 240 -9.71 -55.44 44.21
C ILE A 240 -10.04 -56.82 43.63
N ILE A 241 -10.00 -56.98 42.30
CA ILE A 241 -10.24 -58.25 41.62
C ILE A 241 -9.14 -59.27 41.98
N GLU A 242 -7.87 -58.87 41.97
CA GLU A 242 -6.74 -59.75 42.32
C GLU A 242 -6.80 -60.19 43.79
N GLY A 243 -7.08 -59.28 44.73
CA GLY A 243 -7.25 -59.62 46.15
C GLY A 243 -8.41 -60.60 46.40
N LYS A 244 -9.55 -60.43 45.70
CA LYS A 244 -10.67 -61.39 45.77
C LYS A 244 -10.28 -62.78 45.26
N LYS A 245 -9.40 -62.88 44.24
CA LYS A 245 -8.90 -64.16 43.73
C LYS A 245 -7.96 -64.85 44.72
N GLU A 246 -7.10 -64.10 45.42
CA GLU A 246 -6.25 -64.67 46.47
C GLU A 246 -7.06 -65.19 47.67
N ILE A 247 -8.08 -64.45 48.11
CA ILE A 247 -8.97 -64.90 49.20
C ILE A 247 -9.68 -66.21 48.81
N LYS A 248 -10.12 -66.36 47.55
CA LYS A 248 -10.72 -67.61 47.06
C LYS A 248 -9.73 -68.77 47.08
N ARG A 249 -8.51 -68.57 46.57
CA ARG A 249 -7.44 -69.59 46.61
C ARG A 249 -7.12 -70.04 48.03
N ASN A 250 -6.95 -69.11 48.96
CA ASN A 250 -6.70 -69.43 50.38
C ASN A 250 -7.85 -70.18 51.07
N LYS A 251 -9.10 -69.97 50.64
CA LYS A 251 -10.25 -70.76 51.13
C LYS A 251 -10.23 -72.18 50.59
N GLU A 252 -9.98 -72.35 49.30
CA GLU A 252 -9.86 -73.66 48.66
C GLU A 252 -8.71 -74.47 49.29
N ASP A 253 -7.56 -73.84 49.57
CA ASP A 253 -6.42 -74.49 50.24
C ASP A 253 -6.75 -74.91 51.69
N LYS A 254 -7.49 -74.08 52.44
CA LYS A 254 -7.93 -74.43 53.81
C LYS A 254 -8.93 -75.59 53.81
N ASP A 255 -9.87 -75.60 52.86
CA ASP A 255 -10.85 -76.67 52.75
C ASP A 255 -10.20 -77.99 52.31
N ASN A 256 -9.20 -77.92 51.42
CA ASN A 256 -8.37 -79.06 51.04
C ASN A 256 -7.55 -79.60 52.22
N THR A 257 -6.97 -78.72 53.05
CA THR A 257 -6.20 -79.11 54.24
C THR A 257 -7.09 -79.81 55.28
N LYS A 258 -8.28 -79.26 55.57
CA LYS A 258 -9.26 -79.89 56.47
C LYS A 258 -9.75 -81.25 55.97
N ASN A 259 -9.96 -81.42 54.66
CA ASN A 259 -10.31 -82.72 54.10
C ASN A 259 -9.17 -83.73 54.23
N LYS A 260 -7.91 -83.29 54.15
CA LYS A 260 -6.74 -84.16 54.34
C LYS A 260 -6.62 -84.66 55.78
N GLU A 261 -6.80 -83.79 56.78
CA GLU A 261 -6.83 -84.18 58.21
C GLU A 261 -7.98 -85.15 58.53
N LYS A 262 -9.14 -84.99 57.86
CA LYS A 262 -10.30 -85.89 58.06
C LYS A 262 -10.10 -87.28 57.46
N ILE A 263 -9.18 -87.44 56.51
CA ILE A 263 -8.82 -88.74 55.92
C ILE A 263 -7.81 -89.48 56.81
N GLU A 264 -6.88 -88.78 57.47
CA GLU A 264 -5.90 -89.42 58.38
C GLU A 264 -6.55 -89.97 59.68
N ILE A 265 -7.61 -89.33 60.19
CA ILE A 265 -8.34 -89.81 61.39
C ILE A 265 -9.15 -91.10 61.13
N LYS A 266 -9.40 -91.47 59.87
CA LYS A 266 -10.14 -92.71 59.52
C LYS A 266 -9.25 -93.95 59.32
N ASN A 267 -7.93 -93.80 59.39
CA ASN A 267 -6.96 -94.87 59.16
C ASN A 267 -6.16 -95.26 60.42
N ILE A 268 -6.62 -94.85 61.61
CA ILE A 268 -6.12 -95.28 62.93
C ILE A 268 -7.27 -96.03 63.62
#